data_AF-A0A967AT15-F1
#
_entry.id   AF-A0A967AT15-F1
#
_cell.length_a   1.000
_cell.length_b   1.000
_cell.length_c   1.000
_cell.angle_alpha   90.00
_cell.angle_beta   90.00
_cell.angle_gamma   90.00
#
_symmetry.space_group_name_H-M   'P 1'
#
loop_
_entity.id
_entity.type
_entity.pdbx_description
1 polymer ?
#
loop_
_entity_poly.entity_id
_entity_poly.type
_entity_poly.pdbx_seq_one_letter_code
_entity_poly.pdbx_strand_id
1 'polypeptide(L)'
;MIDQSNFASTVGRLHHAISHYDLQAPVKESLLRFFEQETPRRIHDLDGERLGSLTGFPPTKGLRALCVFFELVPTPGSKWPTTKLTSQEIERLVREVENPFDLLCHADVASLLDIGAGDLTFAEDLVDRYRAECKAQHRQLVVHCLDRLDPRSRLGGPLHPQQDRLQRLQQTPGVSFAFFGNQDMFEVDLLDKQELLAPRYTMATCWAPATPTFAYEPTRLSRSLIDLELRRTKGAYRQTHFEREPALEVEHGDRVLLFPPWKFDIVGPLALLNLLARRGAACVLGAVDDQVFWELLAQLLDDSRYRPQEELFNTVTIPKIFGDVYKALASLSLGESIDLSSLETLRHAYPPGTESTAAVFRYIRISRGAIFSGIPASSTARKFSSMSEELPPWMVTLVPA
;
A
#
# COMPACT_ATOMS: atom_id res chain seq x y z
N MET A 1 -21.61 -12.00 -19.48
CA MET A 1 -21.75 -11.77 -18.02
C MET A 1 -23.14 -12.15 -17.55
N ILE A 2 -24.22 -11.58 -18.10
CA ILE A 2 -25.57 -12.17 -17.99
C ILE A 2 -25.84 -12.95 -19.28
N ASP A 3 -25.11 -14.06 -19.45
CA ASP A 3 -25.37 -15.10 -20.44
C ASP A 3 -25.84 -16.35 -19.69
N GLN A 4 -26.49 -17.30 -20.36
CA GLN A 4 -27.05 -18.47 -19.70
C GLN A 4 -25.99 -19.33 -19.00
N SER A 5 -24.73 -19.29 -19.45
CA SER A 5 -23.64 -20.10 -18.88
C SER A 5 -23.07 -19.51 -17.58
N ASN A 6 -23.07 -18.18 -17.39
CA ASN A 6 -22.48 -17.53 -16.22
C ASN A 6 -23.51 -16.95 -15.23
N PHE A 7 -24.80 -17.18 -15.47
CA PHE A 7 -25.90 -16.57 -14.71
C PHE A 7 -25.88 -16.96 -13.22
N ALA A 8 -25.83 -18.26 -12.91
CA ALA A 8 -25.81 -18.76 -11.53
C ALA A 8 -24.60 -18.26 -10.75
N SER A 9 -23.41 -18.22 -11.39
CA SER A 9 -22.20 -17.65 -10.79
C SER A 9 -22.35 -16.15 -10.52
N THR A 10 -22.99 -15.40 -11.43
CA THR A 10 -23.18 -13.96 -11.27
C THR A 10 -24.12 -13.65 -10.10
N VAL A 11 -25.19 -14.43 -9.94
CA VAL A 11 -26.12 -14.31 -8.81
C VAL A 11 -25.45 -14.66 -7.49
N GLY A 12 -24.62 -15.71 -7.43
CA GLY A 12 -23.85 -16.04 -6.23
C GLY A 12 -22.88 -14.94 -5.80
N ARG A 13 -22.19 -14.31 -6.78
CA ARG A 13 -21.32 -13.16 -6.51
C ARG A 13 -22.09 -11.92 -6.07
N LEU A 14 -23.27 -11.67 -6.63
CA LEU A 14 -24.17 -10.59 -6.19
C LEU A 14 -24.59 -10.80 -4.74
N HIS A 15 -25.07 -11.99 -4.39
CA HIS A 15 -25.46 -12.31 -3.02
C HIS A 15 -24.30 -12.09 -2.03
N HIS A 16 -23.11 -12.58 -2.38
CA HIS A 16 -21.90 -12.36 -1.57
C HIS A 16 -21.53 -10.87 -1.48
N ALA A 17 -21.60 -10.11 -2.58
CA ALA A 17 -21.29 -8.69 -2.56
C ALA A 17 -22.29 -7.92 -1.69
N ILE A 18 -23.59 -8.18 -1.83
CA ILE A 18 -24.66 -7.54 -1.04
C ILE A 18 -24.48 -7.82 0.45
N SER A 19 -24.09 -9.04 0.85
CA SER A 19 -23.93 -9.37 2.27
C SER A 19 -22.76 -8.62 2.93
N HIS A 20 -21.75 -8.21 2.16
CA HIS A 20 -20.56 -7.52 2.66
C HIS A 20 -20.55 -6.01 2.38
N TYR A 21 -21.37 -5.53 1.44
CA TYR A 21 -21.48 -4.10 1.13
C TYR A 21 -22.23 -3.35 2.23
N ASP A 22 -21.82 -2.11 2.48
CA ASP A 22 -22.50 -1.22 3.43
C ASP A 22 -23.71 -0.58 2.74
N LEU A 23 -24.88 -1.05 3.13
CA LEU A 23 -26.18 -0.62 2.61
C LEU A 23 -27.09 -0.36 3.80
N GLN A 24 -28.04 0.56 3.64
CA GLN A 24 -29.12 0.73 4.61
C GLN A 24 -29.81 -0.62 4.86
N ALA A 25 -29.94 -1.01 6.12
CA ALA A 25 -30.50 -2.30 6.56
C ALA A 25 -31.77 -2.73 5.77
N PRO A 26 -32.80 -1.89 5.58
CA PRO A 26 -33.99 -2.31 4.83
C PRO A 26 -33.70 -2.64 3.35
N VAL A 27 -32.74 -1.96 2.72
CA VAL A 27 -32.33 -2.21 1.33
C VAL A 27 -31.53 -3.51 1.25
N LYS A 28 -30.59 -3.70 2.19
CA LYS A 28 -29.75 -4.90 2.28
C LYS A 28 -30.58 -6.16 2.46
N GLU A 29 -31.49 -6.14 3.44
CA GLU A 29 -32.39 -7.28 3.70
C GLU A 29 -33.28 -7.59 2.49
N SER A 30 -33.82 -6.55 1.84
CA SER A 30 -34.69 -6.73 0.68
C SER A 30 -33.95 -7.36 -0.51
N LEU A 31 -32.69 -6.97 -0.73
CA LEU A 31 -31.82 -7.53 -1.76
C LEU A 31 -31.37 -8.96 -1.42
N LEU A 32 -30.97 -9.23 -0.18
CA LEU A 32 -30.57 -10.59 0.24
C LEU A 32 -31.74 -11.57 0.12
N ARG A 33 -32.92 -11.21 0.65
CA ARG A 33 -34.13 -12.04 0.52
C ARG A 33 -34.57 -12.28 -0.92
N PHE A 34 -34.19 -11.39 -1.85
CA PHE A 34 -34.47 -11.58 -3.26
C PHE A 34 -33.59 -12.68 -3.87
N PHE A 35 -32.34 -12.81 -3.41
CA PHE A 35 -31.38 -13.80 -3.91
C PHE A 35 -31.26 -15.08 -3.07
N GLU A 36 -31.94 -15.17 -1.92
CA GLU A 36 -32.03 -16.37 -1.06
C GLU A 36 -32.98 -17.46 -1.63
N GLN A 37 -33.83 -17.13 -2.59
CA GLN A 37 -34.73 -18.10 -3.23
C GLN A 37 -33.97 -18.98 -4.23
N GLU A 38 -34.47 -20.20 -4.50
CA GLU A 38 -33.84 -21.27 -5.29
C GLU A 38 -32.88 -20.77 -6.38
N THR A 39 -31.65 -21.30 -6.42
CA THR A 39 -30.57 -20.89 -7.35
C THR A 39 -31.08 -20.72 -8.79
N PRO A 40 -31.35 -19.48 -9.22
CA PRO A 40 -31.96 -19.24 -10.52
C PRO A 40 -30.90 -19.51 -11.58
N ARG A 41 -31.27 -20.23 -12.64
CA ARG A 41 -30.33 -20.62 -13.71
C ARG A 41 -30.37 -19.66 -14.89
N ARG A 42 -31.45 -18.89 -15.02
CA ARG A 42 -31.68 -17.92 -16.08
C ARG A 42 -32.41 -16.70 -15.53
N ILE A 43 -32.35 -15.59 -16.27
CA ILE A 43 -32.98 -14.34 -15.86
C ILE A 43 -34.51 -14.41 -15.78
N HIS A 44 -35.13 -15.31 -16.55
CA HIS A 44 -36.57 -15.55 -16.49
C HIS A 44 -37.01 -16.33 -15.25
N ASP A 45 -36.06 -16.93 -14.51
CA ASP A 45 -36.32 -17.63 -13.25
C ASP A 45 -36.41 -16.64 -12.08
N LEU A 46 -36.02 -15.38 -12.29
CA LEU A 46 -36.15 -14.32 -11.29
C LEU A 46 -37.55 -13.70 -11.30
N ASP A 47 -38.03 -13.33 -10.11
CA ASP A 47 -39.22 -12.49 -9.97
C ASP A 47 -38.92 -11.08 -10.53
N GLY A 48 -39.30 -10.88 -11.79
CA GLY A 48 -39.00 -9.65 -12.53
C GLY A 48 -39.73 -8.42 -12.00
N GLU A 49 -40.94 -8.58 -11.42
CA GLU A 49 -41.68 -7.47 -10.82
C GLU A 49 -41.02 -7.01 -9.54
N ARG A 50 -40.57 -7.96 -8.70
CA ARG A 50 -39.86 -7.65 -7.46
C ARG A 50 -38.46 -7.07 -7.71
N LEU A 51 -37.74 -7.53 -8.74
CA LEU A 51 -36.48 -6.91 -9.13
C LEU A 51 -36.69 -5.48 -9.67
N GLY A 52 -37.80 -5.28 -10.40
CA GLY A 52 -38.22 -3.99 -10.91
C GLY A 52 -38.54 -3.00 -9.79
N SER A 53 -39.23 -3.43 -8.74
CA SER A 53 -39.55 -2.56 -7.59
C SER A 53 -38.32 -2.20 -6.76
N LEU A 54 -37.32 -3.09 -6.67
CA LEU A 54 -36.08 -2.84 -5.94
C LEU A 54 -35.10 -1.91 -6.68
N THR A 55 -35.05 -1.99 -8.01
CA THR A 55 -34.03 -1.30 -8.81
C THR A 55 -34.58 -0.15 -9.66
N GLY A 56 -35.89 -0.09 -9.89
CA GLY A 56 -36.52 0.85 -10.82
C GLY A 56 -36.30 0.51 -12.31
N PHE A 57 -35.76 -0.67 -12.61
CA PHE A 57 -35.39 -1.08 -13.97
C PHE A 57 -36.02 -2.43 -14.38
N PRO A 58 -36.24 -2.67 -15.69
CA PRO A 58 -36.59 -4.00 -16.19
C PRO A 58 -35.53 -5.05 -15.78
N PRO A 59 -35.89 -6.35 -15.62
CA PRO A 59 -35.05 -7.35 -14.94
C PRO A 59 -33.59 -7.42 -15.42
N THR A 60 -33.37 -7.44 -16.73
CA THR A 60 -32.02 -7.46 -17.33
C THR A 60 -31.20 -6.21 -17.01
N LYS A 61 -31.85 -5.04 -17.01
CA LYS A 61 -31.20 -3.77 -16.69
C LYS A 61 -30.99 -3.64 -15.17
N GLY A 62 -31.95 -4.09 -14.37
CA GLY A 62 -31.85 -4.12 -12.90
C GLY A 62 -30.69 -5.00 -12.43
N LEU A 63 -30.61 -6.24 -12.94
CA LEU A 63 -29.51 -7.14 -12.59
C LEU A 63 -28.15 -6.60 -13.03
N ARG A 64 -28.06 -6.00 -14.22
CA ARG A 64 -26.83 -5.35 -14.70
C ARG A 64 -26.46 -4.12 -13.86
N ALA A 65 -27.44 -3.31 -13.46
CA ALA A 65 -27.22 -2.15 -12.61
C ALA A 65 -26.70 -2.56 -11.23
N LEU A 66 -27.25 -3.63 -10.64
CA LEU A 66 -26.71 -4.22 -9.41
C LEU A 66 -25.28 -4.73 -9.61
N CYS A 67 -24.98 -5.41 -10.72
CA CYS A 67 -23.61 -5.85 -11.00
C CYS A 67 -22.63 -4.67 -11.13
N VAL A 68 -23.06 -3.54 -11.68
CA VAL A 68 -22.22 -2.33 -11.77
C VAL A 68 -22.07 -1.68 -10.40
N PHE A 69 -23.17 -1.53 -9.66
CA PHE A 69 -23.20 -0.94 -8.34
C PHE A 69 -22.31 -1.69 -7.34
N PHE A 70 -22.31 -3.02 -7.41
CA PHE A 70 -21.45 -3.89 -6.59
C PHE A 70 -20.10 -4.22 -7.26
N GLU A 71 -19.70 -3.48 -8.30
CA GLU A 71 -18.39 -3.62 -8.97
C GLU A 71 -18.07 -5.04 -9.50
N LEU A 72 -19.12 -5.81 -9.80
CA LEU A 72 -19.03 -7.18 -10.33
C LEU A 72 -18.84 -7.21 -11.85
N VAL A 73 -19.02 -6.07 -12.51
CA VAL A 73 -18.66 -5.88 -13.92
C VAL A 73 -17.15 -5.65 -13.98
N PRO A 74 -16.39 -6.48 -14.72
CA PRO A 74 -15.00 -6.15 -15.01
C PRO A 74 -14.97 -4.77 -15.65
N THR A 75 -14.21 -3.85 -15.08
CA THR A 75 -13.81 -2.60 -15.74
C THR A 75 -13.32 -2.97 -17.15
N PRO A 76 -13.63 -2.18 -18.20
CA PRO A 76 -12.99 -2.36 -19.50
C PRO A 76 -11.51 -2.62 -19.28
N GLY A 77 -11.01 -3.74 -19.80
CA GLY A 77 -9.72 -4.30 -19.38
C GLY A 77 -8.67 -3.21 -19.37
N SER A 78 -8.05 -2.96 -18.21
CA SER A 78 -6.97 -1.99 -18.11
C SER A 78 -5.97 -2.25 -19.22
N LYS A 79 -5.49 -1.19 -19.88
CA LYS A 79 -4.41 -1.32 -20.87
C LYS A 79 -3.13 -1.93 -20.28
N TRP A 80 -3.01 -1.95 -18.95
CA TRP A 80 -1.85 -2.48 -18.24
C TRP A 80 -2.01 -3.97 -17.94
N PRO A 81 -0.96 -4.78 -18.21
CA PRO A 81 -0.98 -6.19 -17.87
C PRO A 81 -0.97 -6.37 -16.33
N THR A 82 -1.70 -7.38 -15.87
CA THR A 82 -1.74 -7.81 -14.46
C THR A 82 -1.27 -9.25 -14.36
N THR A 83 -0.52 -9.56 -13.30
CA THR A 83 -0.06 -10.94 -13.08
C THR A 83 -1.24 -11.87 -12.83
N LYS A 84 -1.19 -13.07 -13.40
CA LYS A 84 -2.17 -14.14 -13.15
C LYS A 84 -1.81 -15.03 -11.97
N LEU A 85 -0.63 -14.82 -11.36
CA LEU A 85 -0.19 -15.60 -10.21
C LEU A 85 -1.10 -15.36 -9.01
N THR A 86 -1.46 -16.45 -8.35
CA THR A 86 -2.21 -16.44 -7.08
C THR A 86 -1.33 -15.98 -5.93
N SER A 87 -1.93 -15.54 -4.83
CA SER A 87 -1.17 -15.14 -3.62
C SER A 87 -0.29 -16.28 -3.08
N GLN A 88 -0.72 -17.54 -3.26
CA GLN A 88 0.07 -18.73 -2.88
C GLN A 88 1.30 -18.94 -3.78
N GLU A 89 1.15 -18.73 -5.09
CA GLU A 89 2.28 -18.83 -6.02
C GLU A 89 3.28 -17.70 -5.79
N ILE A 90 2.80 -16.49 -5.53
CA ILE A 90 3.64 -15.34 -5.17
C ILE A 90 4.40 -15.62 -3.87
N GLU A 91 3.73 -16.10 -2.81
CA GLU A 91 4.37 -16.47 -1.55
C GLU A 91 5.51 -17.47 -1.79
N ARG A 92 5.23 -18.54 -2.54
CA ARG A 92 6.24 -19.57 -2.84
C ARG A 92 7.47 -18.97 -3.54
N LEU A 93 7.26 -18.18 -4.58
CA LEU A 93 8.36 -17.54 -5.32
C LEU A 93 9.16 -16.58 -4.44
N VAL A 94 8.50 -15.76 -3.63
CA VAL A 94 9.16 -14.78 -2.74
C VAL A 94 10.00 -15.49 -1.66
N ARG A 95 9.58 -16.66 -1.18
CA ARG A 95 10.36 -17.49 -0.23
C ARG A 95 11.60 -18.11 -0.87
N GLU A 96 11.57 -18.39 -2.17
CA GLU A 96 12.67 -19.02 -2.91
C GLU A 96 13.78 -18.00 -3.28
N VAL A 97 13.51 -16.70 -3.22
CA VAL A 97 14.46 -15.64 -3.57
C VAL A 97 14.96 -14.87 -2.35
N GLU A 98 16.25 -14.55 -2.35
CA GLU A 98 16.84 -13.65 -1.36
C GLU A 98 16.34 -12.22 -1.60
N ASN A 99 16.43 -11.74 -2.83
CA ASN A 99 15.96 -10.44 -3.24
C ASN A 99 14.48 -10.52 -3.69
N PRO A 100 13.54 -9.90 -2.96
CA PRO A 100 12.12 -9.98 -3.30
C PRO A 100 11.79 -9.34 -4.66
N PHE A 101 12.63 -8.44 -5.18
CA PHE A 101 12.42 -7.84 -6.50
C PHE A 101 12.73 -8.79 -7.67
N ASP A 102 13.40 -9.92 -7.42
CA ASP A 102 13.61 -10.95 -8.44
C ASP A 102 12.29 -11.61 -8.87
N LEU A 103 11.21 -11.42 -8.10
CA LEU A 103 9.85 -11.76 -8.52
C LEU A 103 9.48 -11.15 -9.89
N LEU A 104 10.01 -9.98 -10.25
CA LEU A 104 9.80 -9.36 -11.57
C LEU A 104 10.34 -10.24 -12.72
N CYS A 105 11.35 -11.06 -12.46
CA CYS A 105 11.93 -12.01 -13.41
C CYS A 105 11.10 -13.30 -13.52
N HIS A 106 10.41 -13.69 -12.45
CA HIS A 106 9.67 -14.97 -12.37
C HIS A 106 8.18 -14.85 -12.69
N ALA A 107 7.58 -13.67 -12.48
CA ALA A 107 6.17 -13.45 -12.77
C ALA A 107 5.88 -13.32 -14.27
N ASP A 108 4.65 -13.61 -14.69
CA ASP A 108 4.18 -13.42 -16.06
C ASP A 108 4.15 -11.94 -16.49
N VAL A 109 4.09 -11.02 -15.52
CA VAL A 109 4.14 -9.57 -15.74
C VAL A 109 5.24 -8.95 -14.87
N ALA A 110 6.10 -8.12 -15.47
CA ALA A 110 7.08 -7.32 -14.75
C ALA A 110 6.52 -5.89 -14.56
N SER A 111 5.80 -5.65 -13.46
CA SER A 111 5.24 -4.35 -13.15
C SER A 111 5.48 -3.95 -11.69
N LEU A 112 5.89 -2.71 -11.47
CA LEU A 112 6.18 -2.15 -10.16
C LEU A 112 5.54 -0.76 -9.98
N LEU A 113 4.92 -0.56 -8.82
CA LEU A 113 4.51 0.74 -8.30
C LEU A 113 5.44 1.18 -7.16
N ASP A 114 6.13 2.30 -7.31
CA ASP A 114 6.93 2.94 -6.26
C ASP A 114 6.17 4.12 -5.66
N ILE A 115 5.91 4.07 -4.36
CA ILE A 115 5.08 5.02 -3.62
C ILE A 115 5.97 5.83 -2.69
N GLY A 116 5.93 7.16 -2.82
CA GLY A 116 6.91 8.03 -2.16
C GLY A 116 8.29 7.89 -2.84
N ALA A 117 8.30 7.90 -4.17
CA ALA A 117 9.46 7.57 -4.99
C ALA A 117 10.64 8.56 -4.85
N GLY A 118 10.40 9.73 -4.26
CA GLY A 118 11.38 10.75 -3.96
C GLY A 118 12.20 11.15 -5.19
N ASP A 119 13.52 10.99 -5.09
CA ASP A 119 14.45 11.42 -6.13
C ASP A 119 14.58 10.42 -7.29
N LEU A 120 13.80 9.33 -7.30
CA LEU A 120 13.81 8.24 -8.30
C LEU A 120 15.09 7.39 -8.34
N THR A 121 15.99 7.51 -7.36
CA THR A 121 17.20 6.66 -7.31
C THR A 121 16.88 5.17 -7.22
N PHE A 122 15.86 4.80 -6.43
CA PHE A 122 15.41 3.41 -6.38
C PHE A 122 14.92 2.92 -7.75
N ALA A 123 14.11 3.72 -8.45
CA ALA A 123 13.59 3.39 -9.77
C ALA A 123 14.72 3.23 -10.80
N GLU A 124 15.75 4.08 -10.74
CA GLU A 124 16.96 3.97 -11.57
C GLU A 124 17.70 2.64 -11.33
N ASP A 125 18.00 2.32 -10.07
CA ASP A 125 18.65 1.06 -9.69
C ASP A 125 17.83 -0.18 -10.12
N LEU A 126 16.51 -0.12 -9.97
CA LEU A 126 15.59 -1.19 -10.36
C LEU A 126 15.63 -1.41 -11.87
N VAL A 127 15.50 -0.34 -12.65
CA VAL A 127 15.49 -0.40 -14.11
C VAL A 127 16.82 -0.94 -14.62
N ASP A 128 17.95 -0.45 -14.10
CA ASP A 128 19.27 -0.91 -14.52
C ASP A 128 19.48 -2.41 -14.27
N ARG A 129 18.92 -2.93 -13.17
CA ARG A 129 19.00 -4.35 -12.81
C ARG A 129 18.12 -5.23 -13.69
N TYR A 130 16.85 -4.86 -13.88
CA TYR A 130 15.84 -5.79 -14.41
C TYR A 130 15.51 -5.62 -15.89
N ARG A 131 15.85 -4.48 -16.50
CA ARG A 131 15.47 -4.20 -17.90
C ARG A 131 16.02 -5.22 -18.90
N ALA A 132 17.26 -5.69 -18.70
CA ALA A 132 17.92 -6.60 -19.63
C ALA A 132 17.26 -7.98 -19.61
N GLU A 133 16.98 -8.49 -18.41
CA GLU A 133 16.32 -9.78 -18.19
C GLU A 133 14.87 -9.75 -18.71
N CYS A 134 14.11 -8.69 -18.40
CA CYS A 134 12.75 -8.54 -18.94
C CYS A 134 12.75 -8.52 -20.47
N LYS A 135 13.69 -7.78 -21.07
CA LYS A 135 13.84 -7.71 -22.53
C LYS A 135 14.23 -9.06 -23.15
N ALA A 136 15.11 -9.82 -22.51
CA ALA A 136 15.50 -11.16 -22.96
C ALA A 136 14.32 -12.13 -22.98
N GLN A 137 13.37 -11.95 -22.06
CA GLN A 137 12.12 -12.72 -21.99
C GLN A 137 10.98 -12.13 -22.84
N HIS A 138 11.27 -11.13 -23.70
CA HIS A 138 10.28 -10.41 -24.51
C HIS A 138 9.15 -9.76 -23.69
N ARG A 139 9.44 -9.35 -22.46
CA ARG A 139 8.51 -8.63 -21.57
C ARG A 139 8.94 -7.16 -21.44
N GLN A 140 7.96 -6.28 -21.34
CA GLN A 140 8.19 -4.88 -20.97
C GLN A 140 8.21 -4.76 -19.44
N LEU A 141 9.17 -4.01 -18.90
CA LEU A 141 9.19 -3.64 -17.49
C LEU A 141 8.34 -2.37 -17.30
N VAL A 142 7.24 -2.46 -16.57
CA VAL A 142 6.37 -1.32 -16.24
C VAL A 142 6.76 -0.76 -14.88
N VAL A 143 7.09 0.52 -14.79
CA VAL A 143 7.48 1.19 -13.55
C VAL A 143 6.70 2.51 -13.42
N HIS A 144 5.79 2.56 -12.46
CA HIS A 144 5.07 3.79 -12.12
C HIS A 144 5.52 4.29 -10.76
N CYS A 145 5.79 5.58 -10.67
CA CYS A 145 6.31 6.23 -9.47
C CYS A 145 5.34 7.34 -9.04
N LEU A 146 4.96 7.38 -7.76
CA LEU A 146 4.09 8.41 -7.17
C LEU A 146 4.85 9.18 -6.10
N ASP A 147 4.70 10.51 -6.08
CA ASP A 147 5.20 11.32 -4.97
C ASP A 147 4.38 12.59 -4.74
N ARG A 148 4.22 12.98 -3.47
CA ARG A 148 3.55 14.23 -3.06
C ARG A 148 4.40 15.46 -3.36
N LEU A 149 5.72 15.31 -3.51
CA LEU A 149 6.61 16.38 -3.91
C LEU A 149 6.25 16.86 -5.31
N ASP A 150 5.90 18.14 -5.43
CA ASP A 150 5.78 18.81 -6.72
C ASP A 150 7.19 19.08 -7.26
N PRO A 151 7.58 18.54 -8.43
CA PRO A 151 8.88 18.81 -9.04
C PRO A 151 9.17 20.30 -9.31
N ARG A 152 8.14 21.16 -9.22
CA ARG A 152 8.22 22.62 -9.38
C ARG A 152 8.35 23.36 -8.05
N SER A 153 8.11 22.69 -6.91
CA SER A 153 8.23 23.30 -5.57
C SER A 153 9.70 23.50 -5.19
N ARG A 154 9.99 24.46 -4.30
CA ARG A 154 11.32 24.64 -3.70
C ARG A 154 11.45 23.94 -2.36
N LEU A 155 10.37 23.38 -1.82
CA LEU A 155 10.30 22.82 -0.47
C LEU A 155 10.66 21.33 -0.38
N GLY A 156 10.97 20.64 -1.49
CA GLY A 156 11.41 19.24 -1.48
C GLY A 156 12.92 19.04 -1.37
N GLY A 157 13.71 20.09 -1.58
CA GLY A 157 15.17 20.06 -1.44
C GLY A 157 15.84 18.88 -2.18
N PRO A 158 16.69 18.08 -1.51
CA PRO A 158 17.43 16.98 -2.14
C PRO A 158 16.56 15.76 -2.50
N LEU A 159 15.27 15.76 -2.14
CA LEU A 159 14.35 14.66 -2.45
C LEU A 159 13.68 14.84 -3.81
N HIS A 160 13.89 15.98 -4.49
CA HIS A 160 13.37 16.15 -5.85
C HIS A 160 14.09 15.23 -6.85
N PRO A 161 13.34 14.65 -7.81
CA PRO A 161 13.94 13.94 -8.91
C PRO A 161 14.78 14.89 -9.76
N GLN A 162 15.99 14.45 -10.10
CA GLN A 162 16.83 15.16 -11.06
C GLN A 162 16.22 15.02 -12.46
N GLN A 163 16.16 16.13 -13.22
CA GLN A 163 15.60 16.13 -14.57
C GLN A 163 16.30 15.12 -15.49
N ASP A 164 17.62 15.02 -15.42
CA ASP A 164 18.39 14.07 -16.22
C ASP A 164 18.01 12.61 -15.91
N ARG A 165 17.80 12.27 -14.63
CA ARG A 165 17.35 10.93 -14.23
C ARG A 165 15.96 10.64 -14.76
N LEU A 166 15.04 11.60 -14.63
CA LEU A 166 13.68 11.47 -15.15
C LEU A 166 13.70 11.21 -16.67
N GLN A 167 14.46 12.01 -17.42
CA GLN A 167 14.59 11.84 -18.87
C GLN A 167 15.20 10.50 -19.26
N ARG A 168 16.26 10.05 -18.55
CA ARG A 168 16.87 8.73 -18.77
C ARG A 168 15.84 7.61 -18.59
N LEU A 169 15.08 7.63 -17.50
CA LEU A 169 14.06 6.61 -17.23
C LEU A 169 12.96 6.60 -18.30
N GLN A 170 12.47 7.77 -18.72
CA GLN A 170 11.46 7.90 -19.77
C GLN A 170 11.92 7.41 -21.14
N GLN A 171 13.22 7.55 -21.45
CA GLN A 171 13.80 7.18 -22.74
C GLN A 171 14.38 5.76 -22.77
N THR A 172 14.34 5.03 -21.65
CA THR A 172 14.97 3.70 -21.55
C THR A 172 14.21 2.67 -22.39
N PRO A 173 14.84 2.04 -23.41
CA PRO A 173 14.17 1.04 -24.23
C PRO A 173 13.78 -0.20 -23.42
N GLY A 174 12.59 -0.75 -23.69
CA GLY A 174 12.07 -1.93 -22.99
C GLY A 174 11.43 -1.64 -21.63
N VAL A 175 11.34 -0.37 -21.23
CA VAL A 175 10.69 0.09 -20.01
C VAL A 175 9.48 0.96 -20.38
N SER A 176 8.36 0.76 -19.68
CA SER A 176 7.26 1.73 -19.64
C SER A 176 7.36 2.46 -18.31
N PHE A 177 7.79 3.73 -18.35
CA PHE A 177 8.04 4.51 -17.15
C PHE A 177 7.09 5.71 -17.08
N ALA A 178 6.52 5.95 -15.89
CA ALA A 178 5.79 7.17 -15.60
C ALA A 178 6.07 7.64 -14.16
N PHE A 179 6.22 8.95 -13.99
CA PHE A 179 6.36 9.58 -12.68
C PHE A 179 5.25 10.64 -12.52
N PHE A 180 4.51 10.52 -11.43
CA PHE A 180 3.43 11.42 -11.06
C PHE A 180 3.84 12.15 -9.77
N GLY A 181 4.48 13.31 -9.94
CA GLY A 181 4.77 14.24 -8.85
C GLY A 181 3.56 15.12 -8.53
N ASN A 182 3.56 15.75 -7.36
CA ASN A 182 2.38 16.45 -6.80
C ASN A 182 1.13 15.56 -6.76
N GLN A 183 1.32 14.27 -6.45
CA GLN A 183 0.26 13.29 -6.38
C GLN A 183 0.24 12.66 -5.00
N ASP A 184 -0.87 12.85 -4.28
CA ASP A 184 -1.10 12.09 -3.05
C ASP A 184 -1.29 10.62 -3.38
N MET A 185 -0.53 9.76 -2.70
CA MET A 185 -0.58 8.31 -2.90
C MET A 185 -1.93 7.69 -2.50
N PHE A 186 -2.71 8.42 -1.68
CA PHE A 186 -4.06 8.01 -1.28
C PHE A 186 -5.17 8.60 -2.17
N GLU A 187 -4.87 9.58 -3.04
CA GLU A 187 -5.84 10.26 -3.91
C GLU A 187 -5.62 9.94 -5.40
N VAL A 188 -5.53 8.65 -5.73
CA VAL A 188 -5.16 8.16 -7.07
C VAL A 188 -6.34 7.95 -8.02
N ASP A 189 -7.57 8.24 -7.60
CA ASP A 189 -8.80 8.03 -8.38
C ASP A 189 -8.76 8.64 -9.77
N LEU A 190 -8.17 9.83 -9.91
CA LEU A 190 -8.07 10.49 -11.22
C LEU A 190 -7.12 9.73 -12.14
N LEU A 191 -6.01 9.24 -11.61
CA LEU A 191 -5.04 8.45 -12.37
C LEU A 191 -5.65 7.10 -12.78
N ASP A 192 -6.44 6.47 -11.91
CA ASP A 192 -7.17 5.25 -12.25
C ASP A 192 -8.23 5.48 -13.32
N LYS A 193 -9.04 6.55 -13.19
CA LYS A 193 -10.06 6.94 -14.19
C LYS A 193 -9.46 7.24 -15.56
N GLN A 194 -8.22 7.74 -15.59
CA GLN A 194 -7.48 8.01 -16.83
C GLN A 194 -6.66 6.79 -17.30
N GLU A 195 -6.77 5.65 -16.61
CA GLU A 195 -6.02 4.42 -16.87
C GLU A 195 -4.50 4.66 -16.92
N LEU A 196 -3.99 5.62 -16.14
CA LEU A 196 -2.57 5.94 -16.06
C LEU A 196 -1.82 4.97 -15.16
N LEU A 197 -2.51 4.34 -14.21
CA LEU A 197 -1.98 3.31 -13.33
C LEU A 197 -2.54 1.94 -13.69
N ALA A 198 -1.73 0.90 -13.48
CA ALA A 198 -2.23 -0.46 -13.47
C ALA A 198 -3.15 -0.66 -12.24
N PRO A 199 -4.24 -1.44 -12.37
CA PRO A 199 -5.13 -1.71 -11.24
C PRO A 199 -4.41 -2.50 -10.15
N ARG A 200 -3.50 -3.40 -10.54
CA ARG A 200 -2.65 -4.17 -9.64
C ARG A 200 -1.30 -4.47 -10.32
N TYR A 201 -0.22 -4.27 -9.58
CA TYR A 201 1.15 -4.49 -10.00
C TYR A 201 1.65 -5.82 -9.45
N THR A 202 2.63 -6.41 -10.11
CA THR A 202 3.35 -7.56 -9.55
C THR A 202 4.01 -7.16 -8.23
N MET A 203 4.57 -5.96 -8.17
CA MET A 203 5.16 -5.40 -6.96
C MET A 203 4.65 -3.99 -6.65
N ALA A 204 4.42 -3.71 -5.37
CA ALA A 204 4.28 -2.35 -4.86
C ALA A 204 5.33 -2.10 -3.78
N THR A 205 5.94 -0.92 -3.75
CA THR A 205 7.01 -0.62 -2.80
C THR A 205 6.89 0.79 -2.26
N CYS A 206 7.42 0.99 -1.05
CA CYS A 206 7.64 2.31 -0.48
C CYS A 206 8.98 2.29 0.28
N TRP A 207 9.90 3.16 -0.13
CA TRP A 207 11.22 3.27 0.48
C TRP A 207 11.28 4.45 1.44
N ALA A 208 11.84 4.20 2.62
CA ALA A 208 11.89 5.14 3.72
C ALA A 208 10.54 5.87 3.94
N PRO A 209 9.47 5.13 4.30
CA PRO A 209 8.17 5.72 4.59
C PRO A 209 8.33 6.92 5.54
N ALA A 210 7.72 8.04 5.19
CA ALA A 210 8.01 9.30 5.86
C ALA A 210 7.55 9.34 7.33
N THR A 211 8.49 9.71 8.21
CA THR A 211 8.18 10.20 9.56
C THR A 211 7.92 11.72 9.50
N PRO A 212 6.84 12.22 10.14
CA PRO A 212 5.92 11.52 11.04
C PRO A 212 4.69 10.86 10.37
N THR A 213 4.49 10.98 9.06
CA THR A 213 3.25 10.59 8.36
C THR A 213 2.77 9.17 8.64
N PHE A 214 3.68 8.21 8.77
CA PHE A 214 3.37 6.79 9.05
C PHE A 214 3.81 6.32 10.44
N ALA A 215 4.31 7.23 11.28
CA ALA A 215 4.94 6.91 12.56
C ALA A 215 3.96 6.90 13.75
N TYR A 216 2.68 7.18 13.49
CA TYR A 216 1.60 7.19 14.47
C TYR A 216 0.33 6.63 13.84
N GLU A 217 -0.38 5.75 14.53
CA GLU A 217 -1.62 5.14 14.03
C GLU A 217 -2.87 5.85 14.59
N PRO A 218 -3.61 6.63 13.77
CA PRO A 218 -4.76 7.42 14.22
C PRO A 218 -5.91 6.60 14.80
N THR A 219 -6.01 5.32 14.46
CA THR A 219 -7.05 4.43 14.99
C THR A 219 -6.75 3.92 16.41
N ARG A 220 -5.57 4.21 16.98
CA ARG A 220 -5.21 3.88 18.37
C ARG A 220 -4.70 5.05 19.20
N LEU A 221 -4.32 6.16 18.56
CA LEU A 221 -3.76 7.35 19.20
C LEU A 221 -4.62 8.57 18.89
N SER A 222 -5.04 9.29 19.93
CA SER A 222 -5.78 10.53 19.78
C SER A 222 -4.93 11.60 19.09
N ARG A 223 -5.60 12.47 18.33
CA ARG A 223 -4.97 13.62 17.69
C ARG A 223 -4.21 14.50 18.68
N SER A 224 -4.77 14.71 19.88
CA SER A 224 -4.13 15.48 20.94
C SER A 224 -2.81 14.87 21.41
N LEU A 225 -2.74 13.55 21.55
CA LEU A 225 -1.53 12.85 21.94
C LEU A 225 -0.46 12.95 20.84
N ILE A 226 -0.86 12.75 19.58
CA ILE A 226 0.04 12.87 18.42
C ILE A 226 0.57 14.30 18.31
N ASP A 227 -0.29 15.32 18.38
CA ASP A 227 0.12 16.73 18.30
C ASP A 227 1.10 17.12 19.43
N LEU A 228 0.87 16.62 20.65
CA LEU A 228 1.78 16.82 21.77
C LEU A 228 3.15 16.18 21.50
N GLU A 229 3.16 14.95 20.99
CA GLU A 229 4.38 14.21 20.71
C GLU A 229 5.17 14.81 19.54
N LEU A 230 4.49 15.29 18.49
CA LEU A 230 5.11 16.01 17.38
C LEU A 230 5.81 17.27 17.87
N ARG A 231 5.16 18.07 18.73
CA ARG A 231 5.78 19.26 19.31
C ARG A 231 6.99 18.90 20.17
N ARG A 232 6.91 17.81 20.93
CA ARG A 232 8.01 17.33 21.78
C ARG A 232 9.21 16.84 20.98
N THR A 233 8.99 16.13 19.87
CA THR A 233 10.04 15.42 19.12
C THR A 233 10.54 16.17 17.89
N LYS A 234 9.68 16.93 17.22
CA LYS A 234 10.00 17.66 15.98
C LYS A 234 10.12 19.16 16.19
N GLY A 235 9.62 19.70 17.31
CA GLY A 235 9.64 21.11 17.66
C GLY A 235 8.32 21.82 17.40
N ALA A 236 8.23 23.11 17.75
CA ALA A 236 7.05 23.91 17.47
C ALA A 236 6.93 24.13 15.95
N TYR A 237 5.70 24.09 15.42
CA TYR A 237 5.48 24.26 13.99
C TYR A 237 4.21 25.06 13.70
N ARG A 238 4.21 25.74 12.54
CA ARG A 238 3.07 26.51 12.06
C ARG A 238 3.03 26.54 10.53
N GLN A 239 1.83 26.71 9.99
CA GLN A 239 1.65 26.96 8.56
C GLN A 239 2.07 28.40 8.23
N THR A 240 2.81 28.57 7.13
CA THR A 240 3.32 29.84 6.64
C THR A 240 3.28 29.86 5.10
N HIS A 241 3.86 30.90 4.49
CA HIS A 241 4.11 30.95 3.05
C HIS A 241 5.59 31.25 2.81
N PHE A 242 6.20 30.55 1.85
CA PHE A 242 7.54 30.83 1.34
C PHE A 242 7.41 31.20 -0.14
N GLU A 243 7.84 32.39 -0.54
CA GLU A 243 7.75 32.85 -1.95
C GLU A 243 6.38 32.63 -2.64
N ARG A 244 5.28 32.69 -1.86
CA ARG A 244 3.87 32.44 -2.27
C ARG A 244 3.45 30.97 -2.40
N GLU A 245 4.31 29.99 -2.14
CA GLU A 245 3.89 28.61 -1.90
C GLU A 245 3.56 28.40 -0.41
N PRO A 246 2.50 27.66 -0.07
CA PRO A 246 2.23 27.24 1.31
C PRO A 246 3.41 26.40 1.84
N ALA A 247 3.79 26.62 3.09
CA ALA A 247 4.91 25.92 3.71
C ALA A 247 4.61 25.60 5.17
N LEU A 248 5.26 24.56 5.68
CA LEU A 248 5.31 24.26 7.11
C LEU A 248 6.62 24.79 7.67
N GLU A 249 6.52 25.73 8.61
CA GLU A 249 7.65 26.25 9.37
C GLU A 249 7.81 25.44 10.65
N VAL A 250 9.03 24.94 10.90
CA VAL A 250 9.36 24.13 12.09
C VAL A 250 10.55 24.75 12.80
N GLU A 251 10.39 25.06 14.08
CA GLU A 251 11.45 25.52 14.98
C GLU A 251 12.26 24.31 15.48
N HIS A 252 13.53 24.23 15.09
CA HIS A 252 14.42 23.13 15.45
C HIS A 252 15.74 23.68 16.00
N GLY A 253 15.85 23.71 17.34
CA GLY A 253 16.94 24.41 18.03
C GLY A 253 16.94 25.89 17.69
N ASP A 254 18.08 26.43 17.29
CA ASP A 254 18.24 27.85 16.91
C ASP A 254 17.89 28.13 15.44
N ARG A 255 17.31 27.16 14.72
CA ARG A 255 17.02 27.27 13.29
C ARG A 255 15.54 27.10 12.99
N VAL A 256 15.12 27.77 11.94
CA VAL A 256 13.81 27.58 11.32
C VAL A 256 13.99 26.77 10.05
N LEU A 257 13.28 25.65 9.96
CA LEU A 257 13.26 24.77 8.80
C LEU A 257 11.92 24.93 8.07
N LEU A 258 11.96 24.89 6.74
CA LEU A 258 10.79 24.95 5.89
C LEU A 258 10.58 23.61 5.19
N PHE A 259 9.33 23.15 5.20
CA PHE A 259 8.91 21.91 4.57
C PHE A 259 7.64 22.13 3.75
N PRO A 260 7.26 21.17 2.89
CA PRO A 260 5.93 21.16 2.30
C PRO A 260 4.85 21.21 3.40
N PRO A 261 3.69 21.85 3.15
CA PRO A 261 2.68 22.13 4.17
C PRO A 261 2.10 20.85 4.81
N TRP A 262 2.17 19.75 4.06
CA TRP A 262 1.68 18.43 4.41
C TRP A 262 2.70 17.53 5.12
N LYS A 263 3.93 18.02 5.38
CA LYS A 263 5.03 17.19 5.92
C LYS A 263 4.66 16.51 7.24
N PHE A 264 3.79 17.12 8.06
CA PHE A 264 3.32 16.58 9.34
C PHE A 264 1.89 16.03 9.28
N ASP A 265 1.32 15.84 8.08
CA ASP A 265 0.06 15.12 7.95
C ASP A 265 0.24 13.69 8.45
N ILE A 266 -0.65 13.25 9.34
CA ILE A 266 -0.62 11.92 9.94
C ILE A 266 -1.66 11.05 9.26
N VAL A 267 -1.20 9.94 8.69
CA VAL A 267 -2.02 8.98 7.96
C VAL A 267 -1.98 7.61 8.63
N GLY A 268 -0.79 7.19 9.06
CA GLY A 268 -0.58 5.98 9.84
C GLY A 268 -0.24 4.73 9.02
N PRO A 269 0.40 3.74 9.67
CA PRO A 269 0.90 2.52 9.02
C PRO A 269 -0.23 1.68 8.40
N LEU A 270 -1.43 1.67 8.99
CA LEU A 270 -2.53 0.85 8.50
C LEU A 270 -2.96 1.25 7.09
N ALA A 271 -3.06 2.56 6.84
CA ALA A 271 -3.40 3.09 5.53
C ALA A 271 -2.32 2.72 4.48
N LEU A 272 -1.04 2.81 4.83
CA LEU A 272 0.07 2.41 3.95
C LEU A 272 0.01 0.92 3.60
N LEU A 273 -0.22 0.04 4.59
CA LEU A 273 -0.39 -1.39 4.37
C LEU A 273 -1.58 -1.70 3.45
N ASN A 274 -2.70 -1.01 3.66
CA ASN A 274 -3.89 -1.16 2.82
C ASN A 274 -3.63 -0.74 1.37
N LEU A 275 -2.95 0.39 1.17
CA LEU A 275 -2.58 0.87 -0.15
C LEU A 275 -1.68 -0.13 -0.87
N LEU A 276 -0.63 -0.61 -0.21
CA LEU A 276 0.29 -1.61 -0.76
C LEU A 276 -0.45 -2.90 -1.12
N ALA A 277 -1.28 -3.43 -0.24
CA ALA A 277 -2.00 -4.68 -0.49
C ALA A 277 -3.05 -4.57 -1.62
N ARG A 278 -3.67 -3.40 -1.79
CA ARG A 278 -4.58 -3.13 -2.90
C ARG A 278 -3.82 -3.08 -4.23
N ARG A 279 -2.63 -2.48 -4.23
CA ARG A 279 -1.87 -2.20 -5.45
C ARG A 279 -0.86 -3.27 -5.85
N GLY A 280 -0.35 -4.09 -4.94
CA GLY A 280 0.71 -5.06 -5.23
C GLY A 280 0.29 -6.51 -4.99
N ALA A 281 0.76 -7.43 -5.82
CA ALA A 281 0.69 -8.87 -5.57
C ALA A 281 1.74 -9.32 -4.55
N ALA A 282 2.92 -8.70 -4.56
CA ALA A 282 3.88 -8.66 -3.45
C ALA A 282 4.20 -7.21 -3.09
N CYS A 283 4.58 -6.96 -1.85
CA CYS A 283 4.94 -5.62 -1.39
C CYS A 283 6.27 -5.61 -0.66
N VAL A 284 7.02 -4.52 -0.81
CA VAL A 284 8.27 -4.30 -0.09
C VAL A 284 8.25 -2.92 0.55
N LEU A 285 8.51 -2.86 1.85
CA LEU A 285 8.82 -1.64 2.56
C LEU A 285 10.32 -1.68 2.86
N GLY A 286 11.09 -0.74 2.32
CA GLY A 286 12.54 -0.72 2.47
C GLY A 286 13.00 0.46 3.30
N ALA A 287 14.09 0.30 4.06
CA ALA A 287 14.66 1.33 4.93
C ALA A 287 13.62 2.01 5.85
N VAL A 288 12.75 1.19 6.45
CA VAL A 288 11.73 1.62 7.41
C VAL A 288 12.41 2.01 8.72
N ASP A 289 12.26 3.26 9.16
CA ASP A 289 12.79 3.68 10.45
C ASP A 289 12.12 2.94 11.62
N ASP A 290 12.78 2.94 12.78
CA ASP A 290 12.34 2.14 13.93
C ASP A 290 10.93 2.55 14.41
N GLN A 291 10.62 3.85 14.39
CA GLN A 291 9.32 4.35 14.86
C GLN A 291 8.19 3.86 13.96
N VAL A 292 8.34 3.96 12.65
CA VAL A 292 7.36 3.45 11.68
C VAL A 292 7.27 1.93 11.73
N PHE A 293 8.40 1.25 11.91
CA PHE A 293 8.46 -0.22 11.92
C PHE A 293 7.62 -0.85 13.04
N TRP A 294 7.73 -0.37 14.29
CA TRP A 294 6.95 -0.92 15.39
C TRP A 294 5.45 -0.64 15.25
N GLU A 295 5.09 0.52 14.70
CA GLU A 295 3.70 0.86 14.38
C GLU A 295 3.12 -0.01 13.27
N LEU A 296 3.91 -0.34 12.23
CA LEU A 296 3.56 -1.34 11.22
C LEU A 296 3.35 -2.71 11.85
N LEU A 297 4.28 -3.15 12.70
CA LEU A 297 4.22 -4.48 13.32
C LEU A 297 2.97 -4.67 14.19
N ALA A 298 2.54 -3.62 14.91
CA ALA A 298 1.29 -3.62 15.67
C ALA A 298 0.03 -3.86 14.80
N GLN A 299 0.08 -3.51 13.51
CA GLN A 299 -1.02 -3.79 12.58
C GLN A 299 -1.01 -5.24 12.07
N LEU A 300 0.18 -5.86 12.02
CA LEU A 300 0.39 -7.17 11.39
C LEU A 300 0.22 -8.35 12.33
N LEU A 301 0.40 -8.15 13.64
CA LEU A 301 0.23 -9.18 14.66
C LEU A 301 -1.21 -9.23 15.17
N ASP A 302 -1.74 -10.42 15.45
CA ASP A 302 -3.16 -10.61 15.78
C ASP A 302 -3.55 -10.10 17.18
N ASP A 303 -2.75 -10.42 18.20
CA ASP A 303 -3.04 -10.13 19.59
C ASP A 303 -3.23 -8.63 19.84
N SER A 304 -4.36 -8.27 20.46
CA SER A 304 -4.72 -6.92 20.86
C SER A 304 -3.66 -6.23 21.73
N ARG A 305 -2.83 -6.99 22.47
CA ARG A 305 -1.76 -6.44 23.31
C ARG A 305 -0.77 -5.59 22.52
N TYR A 306 -0.55 -5.91 21.25
CA TYR A 306 0.40 -5.19 20.39
C TYR A 306 -0.12 -3.82 19.94
N ARG A 307 -1.40 -3.52 20.18
CA ARG A 307 -2.04 -2.28 19.75
C ARG A 307 -2.75 -1.59 20.92
N PRO A 308 -2.01 -1.22 21.98
CA PRO A 308 -2.59 -0.50 23.11
C PRO A 308 -3.11 0.88 22.66
N GLN A 309 -4.23 1.28 23.25
CA GLN A 309 -4.85 2.58 23.01
C GLN A 309 -4.12 3.66 23.80
N GLU A 310 -3.91 4.82 23.17
CA GLU A 310 -3.28 6.01 23.78
C GLU A 310 -1.87 5.78 24.37
N GLU A 311 -1.16 4.73 23.93
CA GLU A 311 0.20 4.43 24.39
C GLU A 311 1.21 4.56 23.25
N LEU A 312 2.10 5.54 23.34
CA LEU A 312 3.16 5.77 22.35
C LEU A 312 4.23 4.68 22.41
N PHE A 313 4.70 4.25 21.24
CA PHE A 313 5.85 3.37 21.15
C PHE A 313 7.15 4.14 21.32
N ASN A 314 7.98 3.69 22.26
CA ASN A 314 9.30 4.22 22.56
C ASN A 314 10.19 3.09 23.13
N THR A 315 11.45 3.41 23.41
CA THR A 315 12.45 2.45 23.90
C THR A 315 12.06 1.76 25.22
N VAL A 316 11.10 2.30 25.98
CA VAL A 316 10.61 1.73 27.22
C VAL A 316 9.34 0.90 27.02
N THR A 317 8.41 1.34 26.16
CA THR A 317 7.12 0.67 25.95
C THR A 317 7.23 -0.48 24.95
N ILE A 318 8.04 -0.34 23.90
CA ILE A 318 8.22 -1.37 22.86
C ILE A 318 8.64 -2.73 23.47
N PRO A 319 9.68 -2.84 24.32
CA PRO A 319 10.07 -4.13 24.89
C PRO A 319 8.99 -4.75 25.77
N LYS A 320 8.17 -3.92 26.45
CA LYS A 320 7.09 -4.39 27.33
C LYS A 320 5.91 -4.93 26.53
N ILE A 321 5.55 -4.25 25.44
CA ILE A 321 4.40 -4.57 24.59
C ILE A 321 4.71 -5.77 23.70
N PHE A 322 5.88 -5.77 23.05
CA PHE A 322 6.25 -6.77 22.06
C PHE A 322 7.00 -7.97 22.65
N GLY A 323 7.52 -7.88 23.89
CA GLY A 323 8.04 -9.00 24.64
C GLY A 323 9.07 -9.84 23.87
N ASP A 324 8.76 -11.11 23.65
CA ASP A 324 9.67 -12.04 22.95
C ASP A 324 9.82 -11.72 21.45
N VAL A 325 8.81 -11.12 20.81
CA VAL A 325 8.93 -10.60 19.44
C VAL A 325 10.00 -9.51 19.40
N TYR A 326 9.99 -8.59 20.38
CA TYR A 326 11.03 -7.57 20.47
C TYR A 326 12.42 -8.19 20.64
N LYS A 327 12.58 -9.15 21.56
CA LYS A 327 13.88 -9.81 21.79
C LYS A 327 14.40 -10.50 20.53
N ALA A 328 13.55 -11.23 19.83
CA ALA A 328 13.93 -11.92 18.60
C ALA A 328 14.37 -10.94 17.53
N LEU A 329 13.57 -9.90 17.25
CA LEU A 329 13.88 -8.90 16.23
C LEU A 329 15.11 -8.06 16.60
N ALA A 330 15.26 -7.66 17.85
CA ALA A 330 16.41 -6.90 18.34
C ALA A 330 17.73 -7.70 18.30
N SER A 331 17.64 -9.04 18.28
CA SER A 331 18.80 -9.93 18.16
C SER A 331 19.27 -10.17 16.72
N LEU A 332 18.50 -9.73 15.72
CA LEU A 332 18.88 -9.89 14.30
C LEU A 332 20.10 -9.04 13.96
N SER A 333 21.10 -9.69 13.38
CA SER A 333 22.26 -9.05 12.78
C SER A 333 21.88 -8.38 11.46
N LEU A 334 22.69 -7.41 11.01
CA LEU A 334 22.50 -6.79 9.69
C LEU A 334 22.52 -7.84 8.58
N GLY A 335 21.51 -7.81 7.71
CA GLY A 335 21.31 -8.77 6.63
C GLY A 335 20.50 -10.01 7.02
N GLU A 336 20.30 -10.28 8.32
CA GLU A 336 19.46 -11.40 8.75
C GLU A 336 17.98 -11.09 8.55
N SER A 337 17.21 -12.17 8.38
CA SER A 337 15.77 -12.11 8.18
C SER A 337 15.05 -13.19 8.97
N ILE A 338 13.78 -12.93 9.27
CA ILE A 338 12.89 -13.85 9.98
C ILE A 338 11.48 -13.76 9.41
N ASP A 339 10.81 -14.91 9.32
CA ASP A 339 9.39 -14.98 9.02
C ASP A 339 8.60 -14.60 10.26
N LEU A 340 7.74 -13.60 10.16
CA LEU A 340 6.99 -13.11 11.32
C LEU A 340 6.07 -14.18 11.90
N SER A 341 5.54 -15.07 11.07
CA SER A 341 4.70 -16.20 11.50
C SER A 341 5.45 -17.25 12.33
N SER A 342 6.79 -17.22 12.34
CA SER A 342 7.60 -18.06 13.24
C SER A 342 7.68 -17.50 14.66
N LEU A 343 7.39 -16.21 14.83
CA LEU A 343 7.41 -15.52 16.12
C LEU A 343 6.02 -15.48 16.75
N GLU A 344 5.01 -15.12 15.97
CA GLU A 344 3.66 -14.87 16.47
C GLU A 344 2.57 -15.08 15.40
N THR A 345 1.32 -15.13 15.85
CA THR A 345 0.16 -15.25 14.96
C THR A 345 -0.05 -13.97 14.16
N LEU A 346 -0.15 -14.11 12.83
CA LEU A 346 -0.45 -13.00 11.94
C LEU A 346 -1.92 -12.61 12.06
N ARG A 347 -2.20 -11.32 11.93
CA ARG A 347 -3.56 -10.79 12.00
C ARG A 347 -4.40 -11.33 10.85
N HIS A 348 -5.53 -11.96 11.18
CA HIS A 348 -6.47 -12.51 10.18
C HIS A 348 -7.73 -11.65 10.01
N ALA A 349 -8.02 -10.76 10.97
CA ALA A 349 -9.11 -9.81 10.89
C ALA A 349 -8.82 -8.57 11.76
N TYR A 350 -9.48 -7.46 11.44
CA TYR A 350 -9.47 -6.27 12.28
C TYR A 350 -10.75 -6.19 13.13
N PRO A 351 -10.68 -5.59 14.33
CA PRO A 351 -11.86 -5.43 15.17
C PRO A 351 -12.98 -4.68 14.43
N PRO A 352 -14.26 -5.01 14.69
CA PRO A 352 -15.40 -4.27 14.14
C PRO A 352 -15.30 -2.78 14.49
N GLY A 353 -15.49 -1.90 13.51
CA GLY A 353 -15.45 -0.42 13.69
C GLY A 353 -14.27 0.29 13.00
N THR A 354 -13.32 -0.44 12.43
CA THR A 354 -12.37 0.15 11.45
C THR A 354 -13.05 0.20 10.08
N GLU A 355 -13.37 1.41 9.59
CA GLU A 355 -14.17 1.66 8.37
C GLU A 355 -13.56 1.17 7.04
N SER A 356 -12.39 0.52 7.06
CA SER A 356 -11.79 -0.13 5.90
C SER A 356 -11.58 -1.61 6.22
N THR A 357 -11.95 -2.50 5.29
CA THR A 357 -11.45 -3.87 5.27
C THR A 357 -9.93 -3.80 5.19
N ALA A 358 -9.30 -3.86 6.34
CA ALA A 358 -7.87 -3.72 6.44
C ALA A 358 -7.20 -4.98 5.88
N ALA A 359 -6.08 -4.77 5.19
CA ALA A 359 -5.38 -5.79 4.48
C ALA A 359 -4.87 -6.87 5.43
N VAL A 360 -5.05 -8.11 5.01
CA VAL A 360 -4.49 -9.29 5.65
C VAL A 360 -3.35 -9.79 4.78
N PHE A 361 -2.28 -10.25 5.42
CA PHE A 361 -1.10 -10.76 4.74
C PHE A 361 -0.89 -12.21 5.12
N ARG A 362 -0.71 -13.06 4.11
CA ARG A 362 -0.44 -14.49 4.29
C ARG A 362 1.03 -14.77 4.60
N TYR A 363 1.92 -13.88 4.19
CA TYR A 363 3.35 -14.00 4.40
C TYR A 363 4.00 -12.64 4.67
N ILE A 364 4.88 -12.63 5.66
CA ILE A 364 5.59 -11.45 6.14
C ILE A 364 7.01 -11.88 6.53
N ARG A 365 8.02 -11.33 5.85
CA ARG A 365 9.43 -11.49 6.18
C ARG A 365 10.01 -10.16 6.60
N ILE A 366 10.63 -10.13 7.78
CA ILE A 366 11.31 -8.96 8.33
C ILE A 366 12.81 -9.17 8.16
N SER A 367 13.52 -8.16 7.66
CA SER A 367 14.97 -8.18 7.51
C SER A 367 15.58 -6.94 8.16
N ARG A 368 16.75 -7.10 8.78
CA ARG A 368 17.46 -6.00 9.46
C ARG A 368 18.43 -5.33 8.49
N GLY A 369 18.28 -4.03 8.23
CA GLY A 369 19.19 -3.24 7.41
C GLY A 369 18.49 -2.22 6.49
N ALA A 370 19.27 -1.21 6.06
CA ALA A 370 18.82 -0.19 5.11
C ALA A 370 19.04 -0.59 3.65
N ILE A 371 20.14 -1.30 3.40
CA ILE A 371 20.60 -1.72 2.08
C ILE A 371 21.01 -3.17 2.16
N PHE A 372 20.80 -3.89 1.07
CA PHE A 372 21.12 -5.30 0.95
C PHE A 372 21.83 -5.52 -0.38
N SER A 373 22.80 -6.45 -0.39
CA SER A 373 23.46 -6.82 -1.64
C SER A 373 22.42 -7.32 -2.64
N GLY A 374 22.48 -6.82 -3.86
CA GLY A 374 21.52 -7.25 -4.88
C GLY A 374 20.14 -6.57 -4.82
N ILE A 375 19.82 -5.76 -3.80
CA ILE A 375 18.51 -5.13 -3.71
C ILE A 375 18.61 -3.66 -4.16
N PRO A 376 17.77 -3.19 -5.11
CA PRO A 376 17.72 -1.77 -5.47
C PRO A 376 17.39 -0.91 -4.24
N ALA A 377 17.96 0.29 -4.12
CA ALA A 377 17.81 1.09 -2.90
C ALA A 377 17.72 2.59 -3.20
N SER A 378 16.90 3.31 -2.42
CA SER A 378 16.80 4.77 -2.53
C SER A 378 18.02 5.49 -1.96
N SER A 379 18.22 6.75 -2.33
CA SER A 379 19.28 7.60 -1.78
C SER A 379 19.11 7.80 -0.28
N THR A 380 17.87 7.86 0.22
CA THR A 380 17.57 7.90 1.66
C THR A 380 18.06 6.63 2.36
N ALA A 381 17.79 5.45 1.79
CA ALA A 381 18.29 4.18 2.31
C ALA A 381 19.82 4.17 2.42
N ARG A 382 20.51 4.71 1.41
CA ARG A 382 21.99 4.82 1.40
C ARG A 382 22.55 5.81 2.41
N LYS A 383 21.76 6.79 2.87
CA LYS A 383 22.21 7.77 3.89
C LYS A 383 22.18 7.21 5.30
N PHE A 384 21.36 6.18 5.60
CA PHE A 384 21.28 5.58 6.94
C PHE A 384 22.64 5.08 7.45
N SER A 385 23.52 4.57 6.59
CA SER A 385 24.86 4.12 7.00
C SER A 385 25.75 5.26 7.51
N SER A 386 25.40 6.52 7.22
CA SER A 386 26.11 7.72 7.69
C SER A 386 25.44 8.41 8.88
N MET A 387 24.28 7.91 9.33
CA MET A 387 23.54 8.47 10.46
C MET A 387 23.89 7.71 11.74
N SER A 388 24.82 8.25 12.53
CA SER A 388 25.33 7.59 13.75
C SER A 388 24.32 7.53 14.90
N GLU A 389 23.29 8.37 14.87
CA GLU A 389 22.26 8.45 15.92
C GLU A 389 21.03 7.58 15.60
N GLU A 390 20.91 7.11 14.36
CA GLU A 390 19.76 6.31 13.93
C GLU A 390 20.05 4.83 14.09
N LEU A 391 19.07 4.08 14.61
CA LEU A 391 19.14 2.63 14.61
C LEU A 391 19.11 2.13 13.15
N PRO A 392 19.81 1.02 12.83
CA PRO A 392 19.68 0.41 11.53
C PRO A 392 18.19 0.20 11.20
N PRO A 393 17.72 0.61 10.01
CA PRO A 393 16.31 0.50 9.68
C PRO A 393 15.95 -0.94 9.29
N TRP A 394 14.69 -1.14 8.95
CA TRP A 394 14.11 -2.44 8.65
C TRP A 394 13.70 -2.54 7.18
N MET A 395 13.64 -3.78 6.68
CA MET A 395 12.95 -4.10 5.43
C MET A 395 11.84 -5.12 5.73
N VAL A 396 10.65 -4.89 5.19
CA VAL A 396 9.50 -5.76 5.37
C VAL A 396 9.01 -6.20 4.00
N THR A 397 9.04 -7.50 3.74
CA THR A 397 8.44 -8.12 2.55
C THR A 397 7.09 -8.70 2.93
N LEU A 398 6.07 -8.40 2.15
CA LEU A 398 4.67 -8.72 2.44
C LEU A 398 4.03 -9.40 1.22
N VAL A 399 3.22 -10.42 1.42
CA VAL A 399 2.33 -10.98 0.39
C VAL A 399 0.90 -10.92 0.91
N PRO A 400 0.02 -10.12 0.28
CA PRO A 400 -1.41 -10.07 0.63
C PRO A 400 -2.07 -11.44 0.52
N ALA A 401 -3.05 -11.70 1.39
CA ALA A 401 -3.78 -12.97 1.47
C ALA A 401 -4.63 -13.26 0.22
#